data_AF-A0A6G5R5B3-F1
#
_entry.id   AF-A0A6G5R5B3-F1
#
_cell.length_a   1.000
_cell.length_b   1.000
_cell.length_c   1.000
_cell.angle_alpha   90.00
_cell.angle_beta   90.00
_cell.angle_gamma   90.00
#
_symmetry.space_group_name_H-M   'P 1'
#
loop_
_entity.id
_entity.type
_entity.pdbx_description
1 polymer ?
#
loop_
_entity_poly.entity_id
_entity_poly.type
_entity_poly.pdbx_seq_one_letter_code
_entity_poly.pdbx_strand_id
1 'polypeptide(L)'
;MGKDKELKEIPRKGARSISEIPSEILEKLNSGEIQTANLNEWLAVNQEILLANVLVQINKSEFLEQTLAHIKSLENKSANSVSKTIGAELFKLASVDKSGQILKALSTHGSDTVRCWAAYMTACDESLDIRATLNAVRAFAADSHFGVREIAWLCVRGKVISNLDESIEILSKFALDEDANIRRFASEAT
;
A
#
# COMPACT_ATOMS: atom_id res chain seq x y z
N MET A 1 0.88 37.66 25.53
CA MET A 1 1.46 36.41 25.01
C MET A 1 0.31 35.53 24.53
N GLY A 2 -0.02 35.63 23.24
CA GLY A 2 -1.07 34.82 22.63
C GLY A 2 -0.60 33.37 22.52
N LYS A 3 -1.44 32.44 22.97
CA LYS A 3 -1.24 31.02 22.72
C LYS A 3 -1.63 30.77 21.27
N ASP A 4 -0.66 30.49 20.41
CA ASP A 4 -0.91 29.91 19.11
C ASP A 4 -1.63 28.58 19.33
N LYS A 5 -2.94 28.57 19.05
CA LYS A 5 -3.68 27.31 18.88
C LYS A 5 -3.12 26.69 17.61
N GLU A 6 -2.35 25.62 17.75
CA GLU A 6 -2.15 24.67 16.65
C GLU A 6 -3.53 24.29 16.12
N LEU A 7 -3.88 24.84 14.96
CA LEU A 7 -5.04 24.42 14.21
C LEU A 7 -4.76 23.01 13.73
N LYS A 8 -5.26 22.03 14.47
CA LYS A 8 -5.25 20.63 14.06
C LYS A 8 -6.00 20.56 12.72
N GLU A 9 -5.27 20.33 11.62
CA GLU A 9 -5.87 20.21 10.30
C GLU A 9 -6.97 19.15 10.35
N ILE A 10 -8.17 19.53 9.91
CA ILE A 10 -9.29 18.62 9.85
C ILE A 10 -9.04 17.67 8.67
N PRO A 11 -8.97 16.34 8.89
CA PRO A 11 -8.74 15.41 7.80
C PRO A 11 -9.84 15.54 6.75
N ARG A 12 -9.43 15.54 5.48
CA ARG A 12 -10.34 15.62 4.33
C ARG A 12 -11.30 14.44 4.37
N LYS A 13 -12.60 14.68 4.17
CA LYS A 13 -13.63 13.62 4.16
C LYS A 13 -13.74 12.89 2.81
N GLY A 14 -13.27 13.54 1.76
CA GLY A 14 -13.37 13.08 0.37
C GLY A 14 -14.77 13.12 -0.22
N ALA A 15 -14.87 12.86 -1.52
CA ALA A 15 -16.13 12.92 -2.28
C ALA A 15 -17.02 11.68 -2.04
N ARG A 16 -18.35 11.82 -2.20
CA ARG A 16 -19.30 10.71 -1.98
C ARG A 16 -19.41 9.78 -3.18
N SER A 17 -18.94 10.20 -4.34
CA SER A 17 -18.82 9.39 -5.56
C SER A 17 -17.60 9.83 -6.38
N ILE A 18 -17.17 8.99 -7.32
CA ILE A 18 -16.02 9.28 -8.20
C ILE A 18 -16.27 10.55 -9.04
N SER A 19 -17.49 10.73 -9.56
CA SER A 19 -17.86 11.88 -10.39
C SER A 19 -17.86 13.21 -9.63
N GLU A 20 -17.91 13.17 -8.30
CA GLU A 20 -17.88 14.36 -7.44
C GLU A 20 -16.47 14.75 -6.99
N ILE A 21 -15.43 13.98 -7.36
CA ILE A 21 -14.05 14.32 -7.01
C ILE A 21 -13.62 15.53 -7.84
N PRO A 22 -13.24 16.66 -7.19
CA PRO A 22 -12.72 17.82 -7.92
C PRO A 22 -11.47 17.45 -8.72
N SER A 23 -11.32 17.99 -9.93
CA SER A 23 -10.17 17.68 -10.80
C SER A 23 -8.83 17.97 -10.13
N GLU A 24 -8.73 19.06 -9.38
CA GLU A 24 -7.53 19.42 -8.61
C GLU A 24 -7.16 18.38 -7.53
N ILE A 25 -8.15 17.69 -6.94
CA ILE A 25 -7.91 16.62 -5.97
C ILE A 25 -7.45 15.37 -6.71
N LEU A 26 -8.08 15.05 -7.85
CA LEU A 26 -7.69 13.91 -8.66
C LEU A 26 -6.28 14.06 -9.21
N GLU A 27 -5.89 15.26 -9.63
CA GLU A 27 -4.52 15.59 -10.06
C GLU A 27 -3.49 15.33 -8.94
N LYS A 28 -3.75 15.82 -7.72
CA LYS A 28 -2.89 15.59 -6.55
C LYS A 28 -2.80 14.14 -6.13
N LEU A 29 -3.89 13.38 -6.25
CA LEU A 29 -3.90 11.95 -6.01
C LEU A 29 -3.05 11.20 -7.06
N ASN A 30 -3.19 11.58 -8.33
CA ASN A 30 -2.46 10.97 -9.44
C ASN A 30 -0.97 11.41 -9.49
N SER A 31 -0.59 12.53 -8.89
CA SER A 31 0.80 12.93 -8.71
C SER A 31 1.46 12.33 -7.46
N GLY A 32 0.64 11.76 -6.56
CA GLY A 32 1.10 11.15 -5.32
C GLY A 32 1.37 12.16 -4.19
N GLU A 33 0.98 13.42 -4.37
CA GLU A 33 1.16 14.51 -3.40
C GLU A 33 0.29 14.35 -2.15
N ILE A 34 -0.90 13.78 -2.30
CA ILE A 34 -1.82 13.54 -1.19
C ILE A 34 -2.27 12.09 -1.14
N GLN A 35 -2.67 11.66 0.05
CA GLN A 35 -3.37 10.39 0.24
C GLN A 35 -4.87 10.53 -0.06
N THR A 36 -5.49 9.40 -0.36
CA THR A 36 -6.95 9.29 -0.50
C THR A 36 -7.63 9.62 0.83
N ALA A 37 -8.87 10.12 0.78
CA ALA A 37 -9.65 10.38 1.99
C ALA A 37 -10.67 9.26 2.26
N ASN A 38 -11.07 8.53 1.20
CA ASN A 38 -12.07 7.48 1.26
C ASN A 38 -11.94 6.51 0.07
N LEU A 39 -12.81 5.50 0.05
CA LEU A 39 -12.81 4.47 -0.99
C LEU A 39 -13.04 5.01 -2.40
N ASN A 40 -13.91 6.01 -2.59
CA ASN A 40 -14.18 6.55 -3.93
C ASN A 40 -12.94 7.15 -4.56
N GLU A 41 -12.14 7.86 -3.76
CA GLU A 41 -10.89 8.43 -4.26
C GLU A 41 -9.85 7.39 -4.55
N TRP A 42 -9.73 6.37 -3.69
CA TRP A 42 -8.86 5.24 -3.96
C TRP A 42 -9.22 4.52 -5.26
N LEU A 43 -10.52 4.35 -5.55
CA LEU A 43 -11.01 3.80 -6.81
C LEU A 43 -10.77 4.73 -8.01
N ALA A 44 -10.69 6.04 -7.79
CA ALA A 44 -10.49 7.03 -8.84
C ALA A 44 -9.03 7.27 -9.21
N VAL A 45 -8.08 6.91 -8.34
CA VAL A 45 -6.64 7.10 -8.62
C VAL A 45 -6.26 6.37 -9.91
N ASN A 46 -5.74 7.13 -10.86
CA ASN A 46 -5.10 6.57 -12.05
C ASN A 46 -3.69 6.10 -11.67
N GLN A 47 -3.58 4.82 -11.33
CA GLN A 47 -2.33 4.21 -10.91
C GLN A 47 -1.26 4.16 -12.01
N GLU A 48 -1.63 4.23 -13.29
CA GLU A 48 -0.65 4.29 -14.39
C GLU A 48 0.07 5.66 -14.41
N ILE A 49 -0.67 6.76 -14.18
CA ILE A 49 -0.10 8.11 -14.03
C ILE A 49 0.71 8.22 -12.74
N LEU A 50 0.15 7.73 -11.63
CA LEU A 50 0.84 7.73 -10.34
C LEU A 50 2.16 6.96 -10.41
N LEU A 51 2.17 5.80 -11.07
CA LEU A 51 3.37 5.00 -11.25
C LEU A 51 4.45 5.78 -12.01
N ALA A 52 4.10 6.44 -13.12
CA ALA A 52 5.04 7.25 -13.88
C ALA A 52 5.69 8.36 -13.02
N ASN A 53 4.87 9.07 -12.23
CA ASN A 53 5.35 10.14 -11.34
C ASN A 53 6.28 9.58 -10.24
N VAL A 54 5.88 8.50 -9.58
CA VAL A 54 6.65 7.88 -8.48
C VAL A 54 7.98 7.34 -8.99
N LEU A 55 8.00 6.67 -10.15
CA LEU A 55 9.24 6.12 -10.72
C LEU A 55 10.24 7.22 -11.08
N VAL A 56 9.78 8.38 -11.56
CA VAL A 56 10.66 9.55 -11.75
C VAL A 56 11.22 10.04 -10.41
N GLN A 57 10.36 10.17 -9.38
CA GLN A 57 10.78 10.64 -8.05
C GLN A 57 11.85 9.76 -7.40
N ILE A 58 11.80 8.45 -7.62
CA ILE A 58 12.78 7.50 -7.06
C ILE A 58 13.93 7.15 -8.02
N ASN A 59 14.05 7.85 -9.16
CA ASN A 59 15.05 7.59 -10.21
C ASN A 59 15.02 6.13 -10.73
N LYS A 60 13.82 5.64 -11.04
CA LYS A 60 13.54 4.29 -11.58
C LYS A 60 12.62 4.31 -12.80
N SER A 61 12.70 5.36 -13.61
CA SER A 61 11.88 5.52 -14.82
C SER A 61 12.03 4.35 -15.80
N GLU A 62 13.15 3.62 -15.77
CA GLU A 62 13.38 2.42 -16.57
C GLU A 62 12.39 1.28 -16.28
N PHE A 63 11.71 1.27 -15.12
CA PHE A 63 10.73 0.24 -14.76
C PHE A 63 9.34 0.47 -15.38
N LEU A 64 9.09 1.66 -15.93
CA LEU A 64 7.75 2.10 -16.31
C LEU A 64 7.15 1.25 -17.43
N GLU A 65 7.87 1.06 -18.53
CA GLU A 65 7.35 0.39 -19.72
C GLU A 65 6.92 -1.05 -19.40
N GLN A 66 7.80 -1.81 -18.74
CA GLN A 66 7.54 -3.19 -18.36
C GLN A 66 6.38 -3.30 -17.37
N THR A 67 6.29 -2.39 -16.39
CA THR A 67 5.19 -2.41 -15.42
C THR A 67 3.84 -2.08 -16.09
N LEU A 68 3.80 -1.08 -16.99
CA LEU A 68 2.60 -0.74 -17.75
C LEU A 68 2.15 -1.90 -18.67
N ALA A 69 3.08 -2.65 -19.26
CA ALA A 69 2.75 -3.82 -20.07
C ALA A 69 1.99 -4.88 -19.25
N HIS A 70 2.44 -5.18 -18.03
CA HIS A 70 1.76 -6.13 -17.14
C HIS A 70 0.38 -5.63 -16.65
N ILE A 71 0.24 -4.33 -16.42
CA ILE A 71 -1.09 -3.75 -16.10
C ILE A 71 -2.03 -3.95 -17.29
N LYS A 72 -1.57 -3.71 -18.53
CA LYS A 72 -2.38 -3.87 -19.74
C LYS A 72 -2.80 -5.32 -20.01
N SER A 73 -2.04 -6.31 -19.56
CA SER A 73 -2.39 -7.74 -19.73
C SER A 73 -3.44 -8.24 -18.74
N LEU A 74 -3.88 -7.43 -17.77
CA LEU A 74 -4.93 -7.84 -16.83
C LEU A 74 -6.28 -7.97 -17.53
N GLU A 75 -6.89 -9.15 -17.42
CA GLU A 75 -8.25 -9.41 -17.94
C GLU A 75 -9.30 -8.48 -17.30
N ASN A 76 -9.18 -8.24 -15.99
CA ASN A 76 -10.06 -7.37 -15.22
C ASN A 76 -9.23 -6.39 -14.38
N LYS A 77 -9.26 -5.11 -14.77
CA LYS A 77 -8.59 -4.02 -14.06
C LYS A 77 -9.50 -3.49 -12.93
N SER A 78 -9.18 -3.85 -11.70
CA SER A 78 -9.68 -3.18 -10.50
C SER A 78 -8.54 -2.40 -9.84
N ALA A 79 -8.86 -1.41 -9.00
CA ALA A 79 -7.84 -0.66 -8.27
C ALA A 79 -6.90 -1.61 -7.50
N ASN A 80 -7.44 -2.67 -6.89
CA ASN A 80 -6.63 -3.65 -6.19
C ASN A 80 -5.78 -4.53 -7.12
N SER A 81 -6.35 -5.03 -8.22
CA SER A 81 -5.59 -5.90 -9.13
C SER A 81 -4.44 -5.15 -9.81
N VAL A 82 -4.62 -3.85 -10.06
CA VAL A 82 -3.55 -2.96 -10.53
C VAL A 82 -2.50 -2.76 -9.44
N SER A 83 -2.90 -2.45 -8.19
CA SER A 83 -1.94 -2.29 -7.08
C SER A 83 -1.11 -3.54 -6.82
N LYS A 84 -1.74 -4.72 -6.84
CA LYS A 84 -1.06 -6.01 -6.69
C LYS A 84 -0.07 -6.26 -7.83
N THR A 85 -0.48 -5.97 -9.06
CA THR A 85 0.36 -6.13 -10.26
C THR A 85 1.57 -5.22 -10.21
N ILE A 86 1.38 -3.94 -9.85
CA ILE A 86 2.48 -2.99 -9.69
C ILE A 86 3.43 -3.47 -8.60
N GLY A 87 2.93 -3.83 -7.41
CA GLY A 87 3.78 -4.31 -6.32
C GLY A 87 4.57 -5.56 -6.69
N ALA A 88 3.94 -6.55 -7.32
CA ALA A 88 4.63 -7.76 -7.75
C ALA A 88 5.71 -7.48 -8.80
N GLU A 89 5.44 -6.59 -9.76
CA GLU A 89 6.40 -6.27 -10.81
C GLU A 89 7.57 -5.43 -10.29
N LEU A 90 7.29 -4.43 -9.45
CA LEU A 90 8.34 -3.66 -8.79
C LEU A 90 9.19 -4.52 -7.87
N PHE A 91 8.64 -5.54 -7.21
CA PHE A 91 9.45 -6.51 -6.45
C PHE A 91 10.45 -7.23 -7.36
N LYS A 92 9.98 -7.79 -8.49
CA LYS A 92 10.86 -8.46 -9.46
C LYS A 92 11.95 -7.54 -10.00
N LEU A 93 11.58 -6.32 -10.41
CA LEU A 93 12.50 -5.33 -10.95
C LEU A 93 13.47 -4.79 -9.89
N ALA A 94 13.03 -4.69 -8.63
CA ALA A 94 13.87 -4.29 -7.51
C ALA A 94 14.76 -5.41 -6.96
N SER A 95 14.56 -6.68 -7.35
CA SER A 95 15.45 -7.80 -6.94
C SER A 95 16.92 -7.56 -7.32
N VAL A 96 17.15 -6.69 -8.31
CA VAL A 96 18.49 -6.25 -8.73
C VAL A 96 19.10 -5.25 -7.73
N ASP A 97 18.25 -4.52 -6.99
CA ASP A 97 18.61 -3.62 -5.91
C ASP A 97 18.65 -4.35 -4.55
N LYS A 98 19.79 -4.97 -4.25
CA LYS A 98 20.03 -5.65 -2.95
C LYS A 98 19.99 -4.70 -1.74
N SER A 99 19.97 -3.39 -1.95
CA SER A 99 20.01 -2.41 -0.85
C SER A 99 18.64 -2.17 -0.21
N GLY A 100 17.54 -2.61 -0.83
CA GLY A 100 16.18 -2.40 -0.34
C GLY A 100 15.72 -0.94 -0.38
N GLN A 101 16.45 -0.06 -1.09
CA GLN A 101 16.16 1.37 -1.16
C GLN A 101 14.81 1.64 -1.82
N ILE A 102 14.47 0.90 -2.90
CA ILE A 102 13.18 1.04 -3.57
C ILE A 102 12.03 0.72 -2.61
N LEU A 103 12.09 -0.43 -1.93
CA LEU A 103 11.04 -0.81 -0.97
C LEU A 103 10.90 0.23 0.13
N LYS A 104 12.01 0.72 0.68
CA LYS A 104 12.00 1.76 1.72
C LYS A 104 11.37 3.08 1.23
N ALA A 105 11.72 3.53 0.02
CA ALA A 105 11.17 4.74 -0.56
C ALA A 105 9.65 4.64 -0.75
N LEU A 106 9.17 3.50 -1.27
CA LEU A 106 7.73 3.28 -1.47
C LEU A 106 6.98 3.10 -0.15
N SER A 107 7.57 2.42 0.84
CA SER A 107 6.94 2.18 2.14
C SER A 107 6.75 3.46 2.97
N THR A 108 7.53 4.50 2.69
CA THR A 108 7.47 5.79 3.40
C THR A 108 6.89 6.92 2.56
N HIS A 109 6.36 6.59 1.37
CA HIS A 109 5.82 7.55 0.43
C HIS A 109 4.53 8.22 0.96
N GLY A 110 4.26 9.47 0.56
CA GLY A 110 3.10 10.24 1.03
C GLY A 110 1.74 9.68 0.58
N SER A 111 1.65 9.18 -0.65
CA SER A 111 0.48 8.47 -1.18
C SER A 111 0.28 7.10 -0.53
N ASP A 112 -0.94 6.85 -0.04
CA ASP A 112 -1.37 5.56 0.48
C ASP A 112 -1.33 4.46 -0.57
N THR A 113 -1.75 4.74 -1.81
CA THR A 113 -1.70 3.78 -2.91
C THR A 113 -0.29 3.26 -3.19
N VAL A 114 0.72 4.12 -3.06
CA VAL A 114 2.13 3.73 -3.22
C VAL A 114 2.60 2.84 -2.08
N ARG A 115 2.19 3.14 -0.84
CA ARG A 115 2.47 2.28 0.33
C ARG A 115 1.76 0.92 0.20
N CYS A 116 0.58 0.87 -0.42
CA CYS A 116 -0.08 -0.39 -0.77
C CYS A 116 0.73 -1.23 -1.76
N TRP A 117 1.39 -0.61 -2.75
CA TRP A 117 2.31 -1.33 -3.65
C TRP A 117 3.49 -1.92 -2.87
N ALA A 118 4.05 -1.18 -1.92
CA ALA A 118 5.12 -1.66 -1.05
C ALA A 118 4.69 -2.84 -0.15
N ALA A 119 3.46 -2.82 0.36
CA ALA A 119 2.89 -3.97 1.07
C ALA A 119 2.82 -5.21 0.18
N TYR A 120 2.36 -5.07 -1.07
CA TYR A 120 2.37 -6.15 -2.04
C TYR A 120 3.79 -6.63 -2.40
N MET A 121 4.74 -5.71 -2.60
CA MET A 121 6.15 -6.05 -2.81
C MET A 121 6.68 -6.94 -1.69
N THR A 122 6.41 -6.55 -0.44
CA THR A 122 6.83 -7.28 0.76
C THR A 122 6.23 -8.68 0.82
N ALA A 123 4.94 -8.82 0.47
CA ALA A 123 4.26 -10.12 0.49
C ALA A 123 4.67 -11.04 -0.69
N CYS A 124 5.19 -10.47 -1.78
CA CYS A 124 5.72 -11.23 -2.92
C CYS A 124 7.09 -11.85 -2.68
N ASP A 125 7.77 -11.52 -1.58
CA ASP A 125 9.06 -12.11 -1.25
C ASP A 125 8.92 -13.55 -0.77
N GLU A 126 9.12 -14.49 -1.70
CA GLU A 126 9.09 -15.93 -1.45
C GLU A 126 10.29 -16.42 -0.62
N SER A 127 11.34 -15.61 -0.45
CA SER A 127 12.48 -15.96 0.41
C SER A 127 12.17 -15.82 1.90
N LEU A 128 11.13 -15.05 2.24
CA LEU A 128 10.66 -14.92 3.62
C LEU A 128 9.79 -16.13 3.97
N ASP A 129 9.93 -16.67 5.17
CA ASP A 129 8.91 -17.57 5.72
C ASP A 129 7.68 -16.76 6.19
N ILE A 130 6.64 -17.45 6.68
CA ILE A 130 5.42 -16.77 7.14
C ILE A 130 5.70 -15.80 8.30
N ARG A 131 6.61 -16.15 9.21
CA ARG A 131 6.96 -15.32 10.37
C ARG A 131 7.65 -14.04 9.94
N ALA A 132 8.63 -14.14 9.06
CA ALA A 132 9.33 -13.00 8.50
C ALA A 132 8.38 -12.13 7.67
N THR A 133 7.49 -12.73 6.87
CA THR A 133 6.47 -11.98 6.13
C THR A 133 5.53 -11.21 7.07
N LEU A 134 4.95 -11.85 8.08
CA LEU A 134 4.04 -11.19 9.04
C LEU A 134 4.72 -10.06 9.81
N ASN A 135 5.99 -10.25 10.20
CA ASN A 135 6.79 -9.20 10.82
C ASN A 135 7.07 -8.03 9.87
N ALA A 136 7.39 -8.32 8.60
CA ALA A 136 7.67 -7.30 7.60
C ALA A 136 6.42 -6.45 7.27
N VAL A 137 5.25 -7.09 7.17
CA VAL A 137 4.00 -6.35 6.89
C VAL A 137 3.42 -5.62 8.10
N ARG A 138 3.96 -5.84 9.30
CA ARG A 138 3.49 -5.22 10.55
C ARG A 138 3.49 -3.68 10.47
N ALA A 139 4.45 -3.08 9.76
CA ALA A 139 4.49 -1.63 9.56
C ALA A 139 3.29 -1.10 8.76
N PHE A 140 2.85 -1.84 7.72
CA PHE A 140 1.67 -1.48 6.94
C PHE A 140 0.38 -1.76 7.71
N ALA A 141 0.36 -2.81 8.53
CA ALA A 141 -0.74 -3.09 9.44
C ALA A 141 -0.96 -1.96 10.45
N ALA A 142 0.12 -1.31 10.91
CA ALA A 142 0.08 -0.15 11.80
C ALA A 142 -0.11 1.21 11.08
N ASP A 143 -0.20 1.24 9.75
CA ASP A 143 -0.25 2.50 8.99
C ASP A 143 -1.44 3.36 9.42
N SER A 144 -1.23 4.69 9.49
CA SER A 144 -2.28 5.65 9.84
C SER A 144 -3.45 5.65 8.84
N HIS A 145 -3.18 5.30 7.58
CA HIS A 145 -4.15 5.31 6.49
C HIS A 145 -4.92 3.98 6.39
N PHE A 146 -6.25 4.05 6.38
CA PHE A 146 -7.11 2.87 6.41
C PHE A 146 -6.90 1.93 5.21
N GLY A 147 -6.68 2.50 4.02
CA GLY A 147 -6.45 1.72 2.80
C GLY A 147 -5.18 0.87 2.85
N VAL A 148 -4.12 1.39 3.47
CA VAL A 148 -2.85 0.65 3.61
C VAL A 148 -3.04 -0.52 4.58
N ARG A 149 -3.77 -0.31 5.69
CA ARG A 149 -4.10 -1.37 6.64
C ARG A 149 -4.95 -2.48 6.03
N GLU A 150 -5.86 -2.14 5.12
CA GLU A 150 -6.66 -3.13 4.39
C GLU A 150 -5.80 -3.99 3.47
N ILE A 151 -4.88 -3.38 2.73
CA ILE A 151 -3.96 -4.11 1.86
C ILE A 151 -2.98 -4.95 2.67
N ALA A 152 -2.57 -4.51 3.87
CA ALA A 152 -1.63 -5.24 4.70
C ALA A 152 -2.09 -6.68 5.00
N TRP A 153 -3.34 -6.89 5.42
CA TRP A 153 -3.85 -8.26 5.65
C TRP A 153 -4.20 -8.97 4.34
N LEU A 154 -4.72 -8.24 3.34
CA LEU A 154 -5.14 -8.83 2.07
C LEU A 154 -3.95 -9.44 1.30
N CYS A 155 -2.80 -8.78 1.34
CA CYS A 155 -1.62 -9.24 0.60
C CYS A 155 -0.99 -10.52 1.16
N VAL A 156 -1.13 -10.79 2.47
CA VAL A 156 -0.57 -11.99 3.11
C VAL A 156 -1.54 -13.16 3.22
N ARG A 157 -2.83 -12.94 2.93
CA ARG A 157 -3.90 -13.95 3.12
C ARG A 157 -3.59 -15.30 2.49
N GLY A 158 -3.03 -15.31 1.28
CA GLY A 158 -2.65 -16.56 0.60
C GLY A 158 -1.58 -17.35 1.38
N LYS A 159 -0.56 -16.66 1.89
CA LYS A 159 0.53 -17.28 2.66
C LYS A 159 0.07 -17.74 4.03
N VAL A 160 -0.85 -17.01 4.66
CA VAL A 160 -1.51 -17.41 5.91
C VAL A 160 -2.26 -18.74 5.72
N ILE A 161 -3.08 -18.86 4.66
CA ILE A 161 -3.81 -20.10 4.34
C ILE A 161 -2.84 -21.27 4.16
N SER A 162 -1.71 -21.06 3.48
CA SER A 162 -0.71 -22.10 3.26
C SER A 162 0.11 -22.48 4.50
N ASN A 163 0.10 -21.66 5.55
CA ASN A 163 0.90 -21.86 6.77
C ASN A 163 0.02 -21.66 8.02
N LEU A 164 -1.16 -22.28 8.04
CA LEU A 164 -2.25 -21.93 8.95
C LEU A 164 -1.84 -22.01 10.43
N ASP A 165 -1.27 -23.13 10.88
CA ASP A 165 -0.95 -23.35 12.29
C ASP A 165 0.08 -22.34 12.82
N GLU A 166 1.18 -22.13 12.07
CA GLU A 166 2.19 -21.14 12.45
C GLU A 166 1.62 -19.71 12.39
N SER A 167 0.77 -19.41 11.40
CA SER A 167 0.12 -18.11 11.29
C SER A 167 -0.77 -17.83 12.49
N ILE A 168 -1.60 -18.79 12.91
CA ILE A 168 -2.48 -18.64 14.08
C ILE A 168 -1.66 -18.40 15.34
N GLU A 169 -0.54 -19.12 15.53
CA GLU A 169 0.33 -18.92 16.69
C GLU A 169 0.89 -17.48 16.75
N ILE A 170 1.33 -16.94 15.60
CA ILE A 170 1.89 -15.59 15.50
C ILE A 170 0.78 -14.53 15.67
N LEU A 171 -0.33 -14.67 14.93
CA LEU A 171 -1.42 -13.71 14.94
C LEU A 171 -2.13 -13.67 16.29
N SER A 172 -2.16 -14.77 17.05
CA SER A 172 -2.64 -14.78 18.44
C SER A 172 -1.84 -13.86 19.35
N LYS A 173 -0.54 -13.69 19.09
CA LYS A 173 0.31 -12.71 19.81
C LYS A 173 0.00 -11.28 19.36
N PHE A 174 -0.20 -11.07 18.06
CA PHE A 174 -0.58 -9.75 17.51
C PHE A 174 -1.95 -9.28 18.00
N ALA A 175 -2.88 -10.21 18.27
CA ALA A 175 -4.19 -9.91 18.85
C ALA A 175 -4.10 -9.28 20.26
N LEU A 176 -2.96 -9.39 20.94
CA LEU A 176 -2.70 -8.83 22.26
C LEU A 176 -1.81 -7.57 22.22
N ASP A 177 -1.47 -7.07 21.03
CA ASP A 177 -0.59 -5.92 20.86
C ASP A 177 -1.22 -4.62 21.42
N GLU A 178 -0.39 -3.68 21.86
CA GLU A 178 -0.86 -2.38 22.37
C GLU A 178 -1.50 -1.54 21.24
N ASP A 179 -1.02 -1.69 20.01
CA ASP A 179 -1.56 -0.99 18.85
C ASP A 179 -2.87 -1.65 18.37
N ALA A 180 -3.96 -0.87 18.40
CA ALA A 180 -5.28 -1.31 17.96
C ALA A 180 -5.31 -1.74 16.49
N ASN A 181 -4.47 -1.15 15.64
CA ASN A 181 -4.39 -1.50 14.23
C ASN A 181 -3.73 -2.88 14.02
N ILE A 182 -2.74 -3.23 14.85
CA ILE A 182 -2.12 -4.56 14.84
C ILE A 182 -3.10 -5.62 15.33
N ARG A 183 -3.87 -5.32 16.38
CA ARG A 183 -4.95 -6.21 16.83
C ARG A 183 -6.00 -6.43 15.74
N ARG A 184 -6.43 -5.36 15.05
CA ARG A 184 -7.36 -5.45 13.90
C ARG A 184 -6.78 -6.35 12.81
N PHE A 185 -5.53 -6.12 12.41
CA PHE A 185 -4.86 -6.92 11.39
C PHE A 185 -4.86 -8.41 11.76
N ALA A 186 -4.59 -8.75 13.01
CA ALA A 186 -4.63 -10.13 13.48
C ALA A 186 -5.99 -10.79 13.27
N SER A 187 -7.09 -10.08 13.55
CA SER A 187 -8.45 -10.59 13.36
C SER A 187 -8.91 -10.67 11.89
N GLU A 188 -8.39 -9.81 11.00
CA GLU A 188 -8.76 -9.79 9.58
C GLU A 188 -7.93 -10.76 8.71
N ALA A 189 -6.69 -11.03 9.14
CA ALA A 189 -5.78 -11.94 8.43
C ALA A 189 -6.11 -13.43 8.67
N THR A 190 -6.68 -13.77 9.84
CA THR A 190 -7.20 -15.11 10.18
C THR A 190 -8.57 -15.38 9.56
#